data_AF-A0A529QPS0-F1
#
_entry.id   AF-A0A529QPS0-F1
#
_cell.length_a   1.000
_cell.length_b   1.000
_cell.length_c   1.000
_cell.angle_alpha   90.00
_cell.angle_beta   90.00
_cell.angle_gamma   90.00
#
_symmetry.space_group_name_H-M   'P 1'
#
loop_
_entity.id
_entity.type
_entity.pdbx_description
1 polymer ?
#
loop_
_entity_poly.entity_id
_entity_poly.type
_entity_poly.pdbx_seq_one_letter_code
_entity_poly.pdbx_strand_id
1 'polypeptide(L)' 'LELTVSEPCRRCGFTIIAQGGFSDEPGFDTDPGILRNLVRHNAHNLGVYCTVDRPARIEIGARMRFV' A
#
# COMPACT_ATOMS: atom_id res chain seq x y z
N LEU A 1 -15.30 7.64 8.71
CA LEU A 1 -15.11 7.13 7.34
C LEU A 1 -15.46 5.66 7.43
N GLU A 2 -16.41 5.19 6.62
CA GLU A 2 -16.72 3.76 6.47
C GLU A 2 -16.27 3.33 5.08
N LEU A 3 -15.58 2.19 5.04
CA LEU A 3 -14.93 1.65 3.86
C LEU A 3 -15.21 0.17 3.78
N THR A 4 -15.53 -0.31 2.58
CA THR A 4 -15.59 -1.73 2.25
C THR A 4 -14.41 -2.09 1.38
N VAL A 5 -13.67 -3.16 1.73
CA VAL A 5 -12.59 -3.69 0.89
C VAL A 5 -13.19 -4.18 -0.42
N SER A 6 -12.73 -3.64 -1.55
CA SER A 6 -13.27 -3.96 -2.88
C SER A 6 -12.47 -5.05 -3.56
N GLU A 7 -11.14 -4.99 -3.52
CA GLU A 7 -10.27 -5.96 -4.17
C GLU A 7 -8.81 -5.89 -3.65
N PRO A 8 -8.00 -6.95 -3.84
CA PRO A 8 -6.56 -6.89 -3.64
C PRO A 8 -5.90 -5.86 -4.56
N CYS A 9 -4.94 -5.10 -4.04
CA CYS A 9 -4.21 -4.12 -4.84
C CYS A 9 -3.06 -4.80 -5.59
N ARG A 10 -3.26 -5.07 -6.88
CA ARG A 10 -2.20 -5.57 -7.77
C ARG A 10 -1.13 -4.48 -7.96
N ARG A 11 0.12 -4.83 -7.70
CA ARG A 11 1.25 -3.92 -7.83
C ARG A 11 1.76 -3.86 -9.25
N CYS A 12 2.39 -2.74 -9.61
CA CYS A 12 3.03 -2.53 -10.91
C CYS A 12 4.50 -2.13 -10.72
N GLY A 13 5.20 -1.89 -11.84
CA GLY A 13 6.61 -1.49 -11.85
C GLY A 13 6.93 -0.22 -11.04
N PHE A 14 5.95 0.61 -10.72
CA PHE A 14 6.16 1.76 -9.83
C PHE A 14 6.53 1.35 -8.41
N THR A 15 6.27 0.11 -8.02
CA THR A 15 6.62 -0.44 -6.70
C THR A 15 8.13 -0.67 -6.54
N ILE A 16 8.91 -0.66 -7.63
CA ILE A 16 10.36 -0.94 -7.59
C ILE A 16 11.20 0.30 -7.87
N ILE A 17 10.59 1.48 -8.05
CA ILE A 17 11.31 2.73 -8.29
C ILE A 17 11.91 3.19 -6.96
N ALA A 18 13.14 3.71 -6.99
CA ALA A 18 13.79 4.26 -5.81
C ALA A 18 12.87 5.24 -5.07
N GLN A 19 12.74 5.05 -3.76
CA GLN A 19 11.89 5.87 -2.90
C GLN A 19 12.78 6.74 -2.02
N GLY A 20 12.56 8.05 -2.02
CA GLY A 20 13.25 8.96 -1.12
C GLY A 20 12.99 8.58 0.34
N GLY A 21 14.05 8.59 1.15
CA GLY A 21 13.94 8.40 2.58
C GLY A 21 13.45 9.66 3.28
N PHE A 22 13.12 9.54 4.57
CA PHE A 22 12.88 10.72 5.41
C PHE A 22 14.21 11.42 5.72
N SER A 23 14.19 12.63 6.26
CA SER A 23 15.40 13.44 6.55
C SER A 23 16.50 12.69 7.30
N ASP A 24 16.14 11.67 8.07
CA ASP A 24 17.01 10.95 8.98
C ASP A 24 17.32 9.50 8.53
N GLU A 25 16.74 9.02 7.43
CA GLU A 25 16.93 7.64 6.94
C GLU A 25 17.19 7.64 5.42
N PRO A 26 18.23 6.95 4.92
CA PRO A 26 18.43 6.82 3.49
C PRO A 26 17.24 6.11 2.84
N GLY A 27 16.89 6.55 1.62
CA GLY A 27 15.82 5.95 0.84
C GLY A 27 16.14 4.53 0.37
N PHE A 28 15.14 3.87 -0.20
CA PHE A 28 15.33 2.58 -0.86
C PHE A 28 15.79 2.81 -2.31
N ASP A 29 16.84 2.13 -2.72
CA ASP A 29 17.22 2.04 -4.13
C ASP A 29 16.19 1.26 -4.95
N THR A 30 16.31 1.35 -6.28
CA THR A 30 15.50 0.56 -7.20
C THR A 30 15.78 -0.94 -7.00
N ASP A 31 14.79 -1.71 -6.54
CA ASP A 31 14.91 -3.16 -6.35
C ASP A 31 13.79 -3.96 -7.06
N PRO A 32 14.07 -4.56 -8.24
CA PRO A 32 13.14 -5.44 -8.92
C PRO A 32 12.73 -6.70 -8.13
N GLY A 33 13.53 -7.08 -7.13
CA GLY A 33 13.26 -8.19 -6.21
C GLY A 33 11.95 -8.03 -5.45
N ILE A 34 11.56 -6.80 -5.12
CA ILE A 34 10.29 -6.51 -4.43
C ILE A 34 9.11 -7.01 -5.27
N LEU A 35 9.00 -6.58 -6.53
CA LEU A 35 7.88 -7.00 -7.39
C LEU A 35 7.95 -8.49 -7.73
N ARG A 36 9.15 -9.04 -7.96
CA ARG A 36 9.33 -10.48 -8.21
C ARG A 36 8.84 -11.31 -7.03
N ASN A 37 9.12 -10.90 -5.80
CA ASN A 37 8.63 -11.59 -4.60
C ASN A 37 7.11 -11.49 -4.48
N LEU A 38 6.52 -10.31 -4.70
CA LEU A 38 5.06 -10.15 -4.67
C LEU A 38 4.37 -11.03 -5.71
N VAL A 39 4.91 -11.12 -6.93
CA VAL A 39 4.39 -12.01 -7.97
C VAL A 39 4.48 -13.47 -7.54
N ARG A 40 5.64 -13.91 -7.04
CA ARG A 40 5.90 -15.31 -6.68
C ARG A 40 5.14 -15.78 -5.44
N HIS A 41 4.98 -14.90 -4.45
CA HIS A 41 4.58 -15.30 -3.11
C HIS A 41 3.30 -14.63 -2.62
N ASN A 42 2.77 -13.61 -3.33
CA ASN A 42 1.55 -12.90 -2.91
C ASN A 42 0.60 -12.61 -4.07
N ALA A 43 0.61 -13.46 -5.10
CA ALA A 43 -0.25 -13.34 -6.29
C ALA A 43 -0.24 -11.94 -6.93
N HIS A 44 0.92 -11.27 -6.88
CA HIS A 44 1.17 -9.92 -7.40
C HIS A 44 0.49 -8.77 -6.62
N ASN A 45 -0.01 -9.02 -5.40
CA ASN A 45 -0.77 -8.03 -4.63
C ASN A 45 0.01 -7.49 -3.43
N LEU A 46 -0.24 -6.24 -3.05
CA LEU A 46 0.19 -5.65 -1.77
C LEU A 46 -0.79 -4.53 -1.40
N GLY A 47 -1.49 -4.70 -0.28
CA GLY A 47 -2.58 -3.82 0.14
C GLY A 47 -3.91 -4.16 -0.53
N VAL A 48 -4.91 -3.32 -0.29
CA VAL A 48 -6.27 -3.46 -0.80
C VAL A 48 -6.79 -2.12 -1.29
N TYR A 49 -7.69 -2.15 -2.27
CA TYR A 49 -8.55 -1.02 -2.56
C TYR A 49 -9.82 -1.09 -1.72
N CYS A 50 -10.41 0.07 -1.44
CA CYS A 50 -11.66 0.17 -0.73
C CYS A 50 -12.63 1.11 -1.46
N THR A 51 -13.90 0.79 -1.40
CA THR A 51 -15.00 1.70 -1.73
C THR A 51 -15.34 2.54 -0.50
N VAL A 52 -15.62 3.83 -0.70
CA VAL A 52 -16.09 4.70 0.39
C VAL A 52 -17.60 4.54 0.54
N ASP A 53 -18.04 3.93 1.63
CA ASP A 53 -19.47 3.77 1.92
C ASP A 53 -20.02 5.04 2.59
N ARG A 54 -19.23 5.65 3.48
CA ARG A 54 -19.59 6.91 4.14
C ARG A 54 -18.38 7.84 4.32
N PRO A 55 -18.38 9.03 3.69
CA PRO A 55 -17.25 9.97 3.75
C PRO A 55 -17.06 10.57 5.16
N ALA A 56 -15.82 10.93 5.49
CA ALA A 56 -15.45 11.68 6.68
C ALA A 56 -14.03 12.26 6.54
N ARG A 57 -13.55 12.96 7.58
CA ARG A 57 -12.14 13.35 7.73
C ARG A 57 -11.36 12.26 8.50
N ILE A 58 -10.09 12.07 8.13
CA ILE A 58 -9.14 11.20 8.85
C ILE A 58 -7.92 12.02 9.28
N GLU A 59 -7.21 11.54 10.30
CA GLU A 59 -5.99 12.14 10.83
C GLU A 59 -4.98 11.05 11.24
N ILE A 60 -3.70 11.42 11.34
CA ILE A 60 -2.66 10.50 11.81
C ILE A 60 -2.98 10.09 13.26
N GLY A 61 -2.92 8.79 13.54
CA GLY A 61 -3.27 8.23 14.85
C GLY A 61 -4.76 7.92 15.03
N ALA A 62 -5.63 8.23 14.06
CA ALA A 62 -7.03 7.85 14.10
C ALA A 62 -7.20 6.33 14.22
N ARG A 63 -8.13 5.88 15.07
CA ARG A 63 -8.37 4.46 15.31
C ARG A 63 -9.10 3.81 14.13
N MET A 64 -8.51 2.75 13.57
CA MET A 64 -9.16 1.85 12.61
C MET A 64 -9.81 0.67 13.36
N ARG A 65 -10.98 0.23 12.90
CA ARG A 65 -11.67 -0.95 13.43
C ARG A 65 -12.15 -1.81 12.27
N PHE A 66 -11.99 -3.12 12.42
CA PHE A 66 -12.70 -4.08 11.58
C PHE A 66 -14.07 -4.32 12.24
N VAL A 67 -15.14 -4.10 11.48
CA VAL A 67 -16.53 -4.15 11.95
C VAL A 67 -17.32 -5.19 11.19
#